data_AF-A0A7X5PB95-F1
#
_entry.id   AF-A0A7X5PB95-F1
#
_cell.length_a   1.000
_cell.length_b   1.000
_cell.length_c   1.000
_cell.angle_alpha   90.00
_cell.angle_beta   90.00
_cell.angle_gamma   90.00
#
_symmetry.space_group_name_H-M   'P 1'
#
loop_
_entity.id
_entity.type
_entity.pdbx_description
1 polymer ?
#
loop_
_entity_poly.entity_id
_entity_poly.type
_entity_poly.pdbx_seq_one_letter_code
_entity_poly.pdbx_strand_id
1 'polypeptide(L)'
;MFKVAICDDEPIICGDIENVLLNYQKYNFEEIEIEVFYSGEELCRYMEKGQSFDLIFLDIEMKEMNGVEVGRKIRQEMDDYLTKIVYISGKDSYDRQLFDVQPMHFLSKPINREKIIADLKLAMKLLQKQRFVFSYKKGYEILRVPIKNIIYFESLNRKIKIVTTRGEDMFYGAIDEIFNRVAKYQFIRIHRSYIINYIHVSRFKYEEVIMSSSSCLPIGQSRRSEVRKLQIAFEDEG
;
A
#
# COMPACT_ATOMS: atom_id res chain seq x y z
N MET A 1 0.83 -8.74 5.35
CA MET A 1 -0.59 -8.89 5.67
C MET A 1 -1.17 -7.58 6.18
N PHE A 2 -1.94 -6.94 5.30
CA PHE A 2 -2.88 -5.86 5.59
C PHE A 2 -4.25 -6.51 5.78
N LYS A 3 -4.93 -6.25 6.90
CA LYS A 3 -6.20 -6.93 7.25
C LYS A 3 -7.39 -6.06 6.85
N VAL A 4 -8.29 -6.59 6.04
CA VAL A 4 -9.49 -5.90 5.57
C VAL A 4 -10.73 -6.66 6.03
N ALA A 5 -11.67 -5.97 6.66
CA ALA A 5 -13.01 -6.48 6.89
C ALA A 5 -13.99 -5.90 5.87
N ILE A 6 -14.94 -6.70 5.43
CA ILE A 6 -16.10 -6.28 4.64
C ILE A 6 -17.34 -6.64 5.45
N CYS A 7 -18.22 -5.68 5.71
CA CYS A 7 -19.42 -5.87 6.51
C CYS A 7 -20.63 -5.26 5.80
N ASP A 8 -21.49 -6.11 5.24
CA ASP A 8 -22.73 -5.75 4.55
C ASP A 8 -23.69 -6.96 4.64
N ASP A 9 -24.98 -6.73 4.90
CA ASP A 9 -25.97 -7.81 4.99
C ASP A 9 -26.41 -8.34 3.62
N GLU A 10 -25.94 -7.72 2.52
CA GLU A 10 -26.10 -8.14 1.14
C GLU A 10 -24.88 -8.93 0.63
N PRO A 11 -24.96 -10.27 0.49
CA PRO A 11 -23.81 -11.10 0.10
C PRO A 11 -23.21 -10.76 -1.27
N ILE A 12 -24.03 -10.21 -2.17
CA ILE A 12 -23.59 -9.79 -3.51
C ILE A 12 -22.59 -8.64 -3.40
N ILE A 13 -22.85 -7.67 -2.52
CA ILE A 13 -21.98 -6.50 -2.34
C ILE A 13 -20.66 -6.92 -1.69
N CYS A 14 -20.73 -7.78 -0.67
CA CYS A 14 -19.55 -8.38 -0.07
C CYS A 14 -18.67 -9.08 -1.11
N GLY A 15 -19.28 -9.93 -1.95
CA GLY A 15 -18.58 -10.65 -3.02
C GLY A 15 -17.98 -9.72 -4.07
N ASP A 16 -18.65 -8.63 -4.44
CA ASP A 16 -18.13 -7.65 -5.39
C ASP A 16 -16.87 -6.94 -4.86
N ILE A 17 -16.90 -6.51 -3.59
CA ILE A 17 -15.73 -5.86 -2.94
C ILE A 17 -14.59 -6.87 -2.80
N GLU A 18 -14.88 -8.07 -2.29
CA GLU A 18 -13.90 -9.14 -2.11
C GLU A 18 -13.21 -9.47 -3.44
N ASN A 19 -13.97 -9.63 -4.52
CA ASN A 19 -13.41 -9.89 -5.85
C ASN A 19 -12.47 -8.78 -6.33
N VAL A 20 -12.79 -7.51 -6.04
CA VAL A 20 -11.89 -6.38 -6.39
C VAL A 20 -10.58 -6.48 -5.61
N LEU A 21 -10.65 -6.75 -4.31
CA LEU A 21 -9.47 -6.87 -3.44
C LEU A 21 -8.60 -8.08 -3.81
N LEU A 22 -9.20 -9.24 -4.08
CA LEU A 22 -8.49 -10.44 -4.52
C LEU A 22 -7.78 -10.23 -5.87
N ASN A 23 -8.44 -9.56 -6.81
CA ASN A 23 -7.81 -9.19 -8.09
C ASN A 23 -6.64 -8.23 -7.86
N TYR A 24 -6.80 -7.20 -7.03
CA TYR A 24 -5.71 -6.29 -6.68
C TYR A 24 -4.50 -7.05 -6.10
N GLN A 25 -4.73 -7.95 -5.13
CA GLN A 25 -3.69 -8.80 -4.55
C GLN A 25 -2.94 -9.62 -5.61
N LYS A 26 -3.66 -10.22 -6.56
CA LYS A 26 -3.08 -11.03 -7.64
C LYS A 26 -2.13 -10.25 -8.55
N TYR A 27 -2.46 -9.00 -8.89
CA TYR A 27 -1.65 -8.17 -9.79
C TYR A 27 -0.56 -7.37 -9.08
N ASN A 28 -0.72 -7.08 -7.78
CA ASN A 28 0.17 -6.18 -7.05
C ASN A 28 1.10 -6.89 -6.06
N PHE A 29 0.99 -8.22 -5.89
CA PHE A 29 1.80 -9.00 -4.94
C PHE A 29 1.77 -8.43 -3.51
N GLU A 30 0.58 -8.02 -3.07
CA GLU A 30 0.34 -7.56 -1.71
C GLU A 30 -0.40 -8.64 -0.93
N GLU A 31 0.03 -8.94 0.29
CA GLU A 31 -0.69 -9.86 1.18
C GLU A 31 -1.83 -9.12 1.87
N ILE A 32 -3.06 -9.34 1.40
CA ILE A 32 -4.29 -8.86 2.02
C ILE A 32 -5.00 -10.07 2.64
N GLU A 33 -5.35 -9.96 3.91
CA GLU A 33 -6.24 -10.92 4.57
C GLU A 33 -7.62 -10.28 4.59
N ILE A 34 -8.60 -10.96 3.98
CA ILE A 34 -9.96 -10.45 3.82
C ILE A 34 -10.87 -11.31 4.69
N GLU A 35 -11.65 -10.67 5.54
CA GLU A 35 -12.70 -11.32 6.34
C GLU A 35 -14.05 -10.67 6.01
N VAL A 36 -15.08 -11.49 5.82
CA VAL A 36 -16.42 -11.04 5.42
C VAL A 36 -17.39 -11.29 6.56
N PHE A 37 -18.19 -10.29 6.87
CA PHE A 37 -19.22 -10.31 7.90
C PHE A 37 -20.56 -9.89 7.29
N TYR A 38 -21.64 -10.53 7.72
CA TYR A 38 -22.99 -10.22 7.22
C TYR A 38 -23.85 -9.50 8.26
N SER A 39 -23.25 -9.11 9.39
CA SER A 39 -23.92 -8.37 10.46
C SER A 39 -22.90 -7.58 11.29
N GLY A 40 -23.32 -6.42 11.80
CA GLY A 40 -22.49 -5.60 12.68
C GLY A 40 -22.10 -6.31 13.98
N GLU A 41 -22.99 -7.16 14.50
CA GLU A 41 -22.80 -7.96 15.70
C GLU A 41 -21.70 -9.01 15.53
N GLU A 42 -21.62 -9.65 14.37
CA GLU A 42 -20.56 -10.62 14.07
C GLU A 42 -19.20 -9.95 13.97
N LEU A 43 -19.11 -8.82 13.26
CA LEU A 43 -17.90 -8.01 13.17
C LEU A 43 -17.44 -7.56 14.56
N CYS A 44 -18.34 -6.98 15.36
CA CYS A 44 -18.00 -6.50 16.70
C CYS A 44 -17.52 -7.65 17.60
N ARG A 45 -18.24 -8.78 17.63
CA ARG A 45 -17.83 -9.96 18.42
C ARG A 45 -16.49 -10.53 17.98
N TYR A 46 -16.17 -10.47 16.69
CA TYR A 46 -14.87 -10.90 16.18
C TYR A 46 -13.75 -9.98 16.67
N MET A 47 -13.96 -8.66 16.64
CA MET A 47 -12.99 -7.68 17.13
C MET A 47 -12.81 -7.72 18.65
N GLU A 48 -13.88 -7.89 19.41
CA GLU A 48 -13.85 -8.03 20.88
C GLU A 48 -13.01 -9.23 21.36
N LYS A 49 -12.84 -10.26 20.52
CA LYS A 49 -11.95 -11.41 20.78
C LYS A 49 -10.46 -11.09 20.57
N GLY A 50 -10.11 -9.82 20.37
CA GLY A 50 -8.74 -9.34 20.20
C GLY A 50 -8.24 -9.38 18.75
N GLN A 51 -9.15 -9.54 17.77
CA GLN A 51 -8.80 -9.39 16.36
C GLN A 51 -8.92 -7.93 15.94
N SER A 52 -8.04 -7.48 15.06
CA SER A 52 -8.00 -6.10 14.58
C SER A 52 -7.92 -6.05 13.07
N PHE A 53 -8.50 -5.02 12.46
CA PHE A 53 -8.41 -4.77 11.03
C PHE A 53 -7.63 -3.48 10.76
N ASP A 54 -7.04 -3.37 9.58
CA ASP A 54 -6.43 -2.12 9.12
C ASP A 54 -7.49 -1.23 8.43
N LEU A 55 -8.40 -1.86 7.68
CA LEU A 55 -9.46 -1.21 6.92
C LEU A 55 -10.76 -2.01 7.05
N ILE A 56 -11.88 -1.31 7.20
CA ILE A 56 -13.23 -1.89 7.19
C ILE A 56 -14.05 -1.19 6.12
N PHE A 57 -14.61 -1.95 5.18
CA PHE A 57 -15.72 -1.50 4.33
C PHE A 57 -17.01 -1.86 5.05
N LEU A 58 -17.79 -0.85 5.45
CA LEU A 58 -18.92 -1.01 6.36
C LEU A 58 -20.18 -0.41 5.77
N ASP A 59 -21.18 -1.24 5.52
CA ASP A 59 -22.50 -0.76 5.13
C ASP A 59 -23.16 -0.01 6.30
N ILE A 60 -23.83 1.10 5.97
CA ILE A 60 -24.60 1.88 6.94
C ILE A 60 -25.95 1.22 7.21
N GLU A 61 -26.59 0.62 6.20
CA GLU A 61 -27.99 0.23 6.20
C GLU A 61 -28.20 -1.26 6.55
N MET A 62 -27.63 -1.71 7.66
CA MET A 62 -27.83 -3.07 8.18
C MET A 62 -29.01 -3.13 9.16
N LYS A 63 -29.63 -4.31 9.27
CA LYS A 63 -30.92 -4.51 9.98
C LYS A 63 -30.87 -4.30 11.50
N GLU A 64 -30.07 -5.11 12.20
CA GLU A 64 -30.08 -5.16 13.67
C GLU A 64 -29.20 -4.06 14.25
N MET A 65 -27.88 -4.19 14.10
CA MET A 65 -26.91 -3.13 14.39
C MET A 65 -26.47 -2.45 13.10
N ASN A 66 -26.76 -1.16 12.97
CA ASN A 66 -26.40 -0.40 11.78
C ASN A 66 -24.91 -0.01 11.77
N GLY A 67 -24.38 0.40 10.62
CA GLY A 67 -22.95 0.73 10.49
C GLY A 67 -22.49 1.90 11.36
N VAL A 68 -23.38 2.85 11.69
CA VAL A 68 -23.04 3.96 12.59
C VAL A 68 -22.82 3.46 14.01
N GLU A 69 -23.67 2.54 14.48
CA GLU A 69 -23.54 1.89 15.79
C GLU A 69 -22.26 1.06 15.88
N VAL A 70 -21.95 0.27 14.84
CA VAL A 70 -20.67 -0.45 14.73
C VAL A 70 -19.49 0.52 14.83
N GLY A 71 -19.52 1.63 14.09
CA GLY A 71 -18.47 2.64 14.12
C GLY A 71 -18.30 3.27 15.49
N ARG A 72 -19.40 3.61 16.17
CA ARG A 72 -19.36 4.14 17.54
C ARG A 72 -18.75 3.13 18.49
N LYS A 73 -19.12 1.87 18.39
CA LYS A 73 -18.56 0.81 19.24
C LYS A 73 -17.05 0.67 19.05
N ILE A 74 -16.58 0.66 17.80
CA ILE A 74 -15.14 0.61 17.48
C ILE A 74 -14.40 1.83 18.07
N ARG A 75 -14.95 3.05 17.94
CA ARG A 75 -14.27 4.27 18.44
C ARG A 75 -14.38 4.46 19.96
N GLN A 76 -15.57 4.29 20.52
CA GLN A 76 -15.89 4.73 21.88
C GLN A 76 -15.77 3.61 22.91
N GLU A 77 -16.08 2.36 22.54
CA GLU A 77 -16.00 1.22 23.46
C GLU A 77 -14.67 0.48 23.31
N MET A 78 -14.19 0.28 22.08
CA MET A 78 -12.93 -0.43 21.81
C MET A 78 -11.69 0.50 21.80
N ASP A 79 -11.89 1.83 21.84
CA ASP A 79 -10.84 2.86 21.73
C ASP A 79 -9.90 2.68 20.50
N ASP A 80 -10.45 2.14 19.41
CA ASP A 80 -9.68 1.91 18.19
C ASP A 80 -9.90 3.03 17.19
N TYR A 81 -8.99 4.01 17.20
CA TYR A 81 -8.92 5.09 16.21
C TYR A 81 -7.91 4.82 15.08
N LEU A 82 -7.18 3.70 15.16
CA LEU A 82 -6.21 3.33 14.15
C LEU A 82 -6.93 2.74 12.93
N THR A 83 -7.85 1.81 13.16
CA THR A 83 -8.63 1.15 12.10
C THR A 83 -9.34 2.18 11.22
N LYS A 84 -9.12 2.10 9.91
CA LYS A 84 -9.80 2.97 8.94
C LYS A 84 -11.14 2.37 8.56
N ILE A 85 -12.18 3.21 8.50
CA ILE A 85 -13.54 2.79 8.17
C ILE A 85 -13.97 3.56 6.92
N VAL A 86 -14.37 2.83 5.89
CA VAL A 86 -15.01 3.35 4.68
C VAL A 86 -16.46 2.92 4.74
N TYR A 87 -17.35 3.91 4.81
CA TYR A 87 -18.77 3.64 4.86
C TYR A 87 -19.35 3.45 3.47
N ILE A 88 -20.26 2.51 3.33
CA ILE A 88 -21.01 2.25 2.12
C ILE A 88 -22.47 2.60 2.38
N SER A 89 -23.11 3.32 1.47
CA SER A 89 -24.51 3.69 1.61
C SER A 89 -25.23 3.77 0.27
N GLY A 90 -26.51 3.37 0.25
CA GLY A 90 -27.41 3.62 -0.87
C GLY A 90 -28.01 5.03 -0.90
N LYS A 91 -27.78 5.84 0.14
CA LYS A 91 -28.31 7.21 0.24
C LYS A 91 -27.19 8.24 0.20
N ASP A 92 -27.45 9.36 -0.47
CA ASP A 92 -26.55 10.54 -0.46
C ASP A 92 -26.60 11.34 0.86
N SER A 93 -27.25 10.80 1.90
CA SER A 93 -27.47 11.51 3.17
C SER A 93 -26.31 11.30 4.13
N TYR A 94 -25.42 12.30 4.20
CA TYR A 94 -24.43 12.44 5.27
C TYR A 94 -25.13 12.80 6.58
N ASP A 95 -25.45 11.80 7.40
CA ASP A 95 -25.96 12.02 8.75
C ASP A 95 -24.86 12.64 9.62
N ARG A 96 -25.21 13.68 10.40
CA ARG A 96 -24.27 14.35 11.31
C ARG A 96 -23.67 13.39 12.34
N GLN A 97 -24.40 12.32 12.65
CA GLN A 97 -23.96 11.26 13.53
C GLN A 97 -22.68 10.55 13.06
N LEU A 98 -22.37 10.61 11.76
CA LEU A 98 -21.18 10.01 11.19
C LEU A 98 -19.91 10.83 11.43
N PHE A 99 -19.99 12.08 11.87
CA PHE A 99 -18.77 12.84 12.21
C PHE A 99 -18.05 12.27 13.44
N ASP A 100 -18.82 11.76 14.42
CA ASP A 100 -18.27 11.25 15.68
C ASP A 100 -17.49 9.93 15.49
N VAL A 101 -17.74 9.20 14.40
CA VAL A 101 -17.10 7.90 14.12
C VAL A 101 -15.83 7.99 13.27
N GLN A 102 -15.45 9.21 12.86
CA GLN A 102 -14.24 9.50 12.08
C GLN A 102 -14.06 8.59 10.86
N PRO A 103 -14.98 8.68 9.88
CA PRO A 103 -14.90 7.95 8.64
C PRO A 103 -13.66 8.38 7.85
N MET A 104 -13.00 7.43 7.19
CA MET A 104 -11.95 7.75 6.22
C MET A 104 -12.55 8.26 4.92
N HIS A 105 -13.63 7.62 4.44
CA HIS A 105 -14.32 7.97 3.21
C HIS A 105 -15.74 7.37 3.17
N PHE A 106 -16.54 7.78 2.20
CA PHE A 106 -17.90 7.29 1.93
C PHE A 106 -18.03 6.86 0.47
N LEU A 107 -18.62 5.68 0.26
CA LEU A 107 -18.92 5.13 -1.04
C LEU A 107 -20.44 5.02 -1.22
N SER A 108 -20.94 5.63 -2.29
CA SER A 108 -22.32 5.47 -2.73
C SER A 108 -22.50 4.14 -3.45
N LYS A 109 -23.55 3.37 -3.14
CA LYS A 109 -24.01 2.23 -3.95
C LYS A 109 -24.62 2.80 -5.26
N PRO A 110 -24.33 2.23 -6.46
CA PRO A 110 -23.46 1.08 -6.72
C PRO A 110 -21.97 1.43 -6.60
N ILE A 111 -21.21 0.52 -5.98
CA ILE A 111 -19.80 0.77 -5.62
C ILE A 111 -18.91 0.67 -6.86
N ASN A 112 -18.15 1.73 -7.14
CA ASN A 112 -17.16 1.71 -8.21
C ASN A 112 -15.86 1.02 -7.74
N ARG A 113 -15.40 0.03 -8.50
CA ARG A 113 -14.15 -0.73 -8.27
C ARG A 113 -12.92 0.15 -8.09
N GLU A 114 -12.81 1.22 -8.88
CA GLU A 114 -11.69 2.17 -8.81
C GLU A 114 -11.64 2.88 -7.47
N LYS A 115 -12.81 3.20 -6.89
CA LYS A 115 -12.91 3.83 -5.57
C LYS A 115 -12.48 2.89 -4.45
N ILE A 116 -12.86 1.61 -4.51
CA ILE A 116 -12.39 0.58 -3.55
C ILE A 116 -10.86 0.51 -3.55
N ILE A 117 -10.24 0.47 -4.74
CA ILE A 117 -8.78 0.43 -4.88
C ILE A 117 -8.13 1.72 -4.36
N ALA A 118 -8.73 2.88 -4.63
CA ALA A 118 -8.25 4.16 -4.14
C ALA A 118 -8.26 4.21 -2.60
N ASP A 119 -9.35 3.77 -1.97
CA ASP A 119 -9.51 3.74 -0.51
C ASP A 119 -8.56 2.74 0.14
N LEU A 120 -8.37 1.57 -0.46
CA LEU A 120 -7.37 0.59 -0.02
C LEU A 120 -5.96 1.20 0.00
N LYS A 121 -5.54 1.83 -1.12
CA LYS A 121 -4.24 2.48 -1.23
C LYS A 121 -4.08 3.62 -0.24
N LEU A 122 -5.13 4.42 -0.04
CA LEU A 122 -5.13 5.51 0.92
C LEU A 122 -4.96 4.99 2.35
N ALA A 123 -5.73 3.97 2.77
CA ALA A 123 -5.61 3.36 4.08
C ALA A 123 -4.20 2.80 4.31
N MET A 124 -3.65 2.07 3.34
CA MET A 124 -2.29 1.54 3.42
C MET A 124 -1.22 2.63 3.51
N LYS A 125 -1.42 3.77 2.81
CA LYS A 125 -0.53 4.95 2.89
C LYS A 125 -0.62 5.60 4.27
N LEU A 126 -1.83 5.88 4.77
CA LEU A 126 -2.08 6.53 6.06
C LEU A 126 -1.55 5.72 7.24
N LEU A 127 -1.75 4.40 7.21
CA LEU A 127 -1.29 3.50 8.27
C LEU A 127 0.20 3.16 8.15
N GLN A 128 0.88 3.62 7.09
CA GLN A 128 2.24 3.21 6.74
C GLN A 128 2.39 1.67 6.68
N LYS A 129 1.26 0.96 6.50
CA LYS A 129 1.14 -0.50 6.47
C LYS A 129 1.34 -1.08 5.08
N GLN A 130 1.59 -0.24 4.07
CA GLN A 130 2.35 -0.70 2.91
C GLN A 130 3.68 -1.25 3.43
N ARG A 131 3.73 -2.57 3.63
CA ARG A 131 4.94 -3.33 3.92
C ARG A 131 5.80 -3.33 2.66
N PHE A 132 6.29 -2.15 2.31
CA PHE A 132 7.31 -1.97 1.31
C PHE A 132 8.59 -2.52 1.90
N VAL A 133 8.78 -3.83 1.89
CA VAL A 133 9.98 -4.46 2.39
C VAL A 133 10.57 -5.26 1.25
N PHE A 134 11.77 -4.90 0.84
CA PHE A 134 12.59 -5.73 -0.03
C PHE A 134 13.23 -6.83 0.81
N SER A 135 13.01 -8.09 0.42
CA SER A 135 13.66 -9.24 1.04
C SER A 135 14.72 -9.84 0.11
N TYR A 136 15.82 -10.31 0.68
CA TYR A 136 16.84 -11.04 -0.06
C TYR A 136 17.48 -12.12 0.81
N LYS A 137 18.01 -13.16 0.17
CA LYS A 137 18.72 -14.26 0.84
C LYS A 137 20.21 -13.98 0.90
N LYS A 138 20.81 -14.25 2.06
CA LYS A 138 22.26 -14.22 2.27
C LYS A 138 22.65 -15.44 3.10
N GLY A 139 23.25 -16.43 2.45
CA GLY A 139 23.44 -17.75 3.06
C GLY A 139 22.10 -18.40 3.40
N TYR A 140 21.91 -18.76 4.67
CA TYR A 140 20.66 -19.34 5.19
C TYR A 140 19.68 -18.31 5.76
N GLU A 141 20.05 -17.03 5.75
CA GLU A 141 19.24 -15.96 6.33
C GLU A 141 18.42 -15.23 5.26
N ILE A 142 17.21 -14.82 5.63
CA ILE A 142 16.36 -13.91 4.85
C ILE A 142 16.42 -12.54 5.52
N LEU A 143 17.09 -11.60 4.88
CA LEU A 143 17.14 -10.21 5.34
C LEU A 143 15.98 -9.42 4.74
N ARG A 144 15.51 -8.43 5.50
CA ARG A 144 14.33 -7.62 5.18
C ARG A 144 14.68 -6.14 5.37
N VAL A 145 14.52 -5.36 4.30
CA VAL A 145 14.83 -3.92 4.29
C VAL A 145 13.60 -3.13 3.85
N PRO A 146 13.12 -2.15 4.65
CA PRO A 146 12.07 -1.24 4.18
C PRO A 146 12.51 -0.53 2.90
N ILE A 147 11.72 -0.60 1.84
CA ILE A 147 11.93 0.04 0.52
C ILE A 147 12.21 1.54 0.67
N LYS A 148 11.49 2.21 1.59
CA LYS A 148 11.71 3.63 1.91
C LYS A 148 13.10 3.96 2.47
N ASN A 149 13.86 2.94 2.88
CA ASN A 149 15.23 3.09 3.34
C ASN A 149 16.24 2.71 2.24
N ILE A 150 15.80 2.17 1.10
CA ILE A 150 16.68 1.73 0.01
C ILE A 150 16.92 2.92 -0.92
N ILE A 151 18.19 3.29 -1.04
CA ILE A 151 18.65 4.42 -1.85
C ILE A 151 18.83 3.97 -3.30
N TYR A 152 19.61 2.90 -3.52
CA TYR A 152 19.81 2.33 -4.85
C TYR A 152 20.30 0.88 -4.79
N PHE A 153 20.20 0.20 -5.93
CA PHE A 153 20.83 -1.08 -6.20
C PHE A 153 21.91 -0.93 -7.27
N GLU A 154 23.00 -1.65 -7.10
CA GLU A 154 24.11 -1.74 -8.05
C GLU A 154 24.41 -3.19 -8.39
N SER A 155 24.52 -3.48 -9.68
CA SER A 155 24.92 -4.79 -10.19
C SER A 155 26.44 -4.88 -10.25
N LEU A 156 26.99 -5.84 -9.51
CA LEU A 156 28.41 -6.21 -9.48
C LEU A 156 28.54 -7.68 -9.91
N ASN A 157 28.56 -7.91 -11.22
CA ASN A 157 28.57 -9.25 -11.83
C ASN A 157 27.35 -10.09 -11.41
N ARG A 158 27.55 -11.14 -10.60
CA ARG A 158 26.48 -12.02 -10.09
C ARG A 158 25.89 -11.58 -8.75
N LYS A 159 26.38 -10.45 -8.21
CA LYS A 159 25.95 -9.90 -6.93
C LYS A 159 25.25 -8.56 -7.14
N ILE A 160 24.26 -8.31 -6.30
CA ILE A 160 23.58 -7.04 -6.18
C ILE A 160 24.05 -6.40 -4.88
N LYS A 161 24.61 -5.21 -4.98
CA LYS A 161 24.82 -4.30 -3.85
C LYS A 161 23.53 -3.52 -3.61
N ILE A 162 23.04 -3.55 -2.39
CA ILE A 162 21.89 -2.76 -1.92
C ILE A 162 22.43 -1.67 -0.99
N VAL A 163 22.19 -0.42 -1.33
CA VAL A 163 22.57 0.73 -0.52
C VAL A 163 21.33 1.30 0.15
N THR A 164 21.42 1.49 1.46
CA THR A 164 20.32 1.94 2.32
C THR A 164 20.73 3.12 3.17
N THR A 165 19.77 3.78 3.81
CA THR A 165 20.02 4.85 4.79
C THR A 165 20.77 4.39 6.04
N ARG A 166 20.88 3.07 6.27
CA ARG A 166 21.59 2.48 7.43
C ARG A 166 22.94 1.86 7.07
N GLY A 167 23.33 1.87 5.79
CA GLY A 167 24.52 1.20 5.29
C GLY A 167 24.25 0.38 4.04
N GLU A 168 25.21 -0.46 3.67
CA GLU A 168 25.17 -1.26 2.45
C GLU A 168 25.31 -2.76 2.74
N ASP A 169 24.74 -3.58 1.85
CA ASP A 169 24.96 -5.02 1.86
C ASP A 169 25.03 -5.58 0.43
N MET A 170 25.39 -6.86 0.30
CA MET A 170 25.50 -7.58 -0.96
C MET A 170 24.85 -8.97 -0.89
N PHE A 171 24.15 -9.33 -1.96
CA PHE A 171 23.52 -10.64 -2.12
C PHE A 171 23.55 -11.12 -3.57
N TYR A 172 23.27 -12.39 -3.83
CA TYR A 172 23.22 -12.93 -5.19
C TYR A 172 21.86 -12.63 -5.86
N GLY A 173 21.89 -12.20 -7.12
CA GLY A 173 20.67 -11.95 -7.88
C GLY A 173 20.94 -11.30 -9.24
N ALA A 174 19.91 -11.26 -10.07
CA ALA A 174 19.93 -10.54 -11.34
C ALA A 174 19.24 -9.18 -11.19
N ILE A 175 19.89 -8.15 -11.73
CA ILE A 175 19.43 -6.77 -11.56
C ILE A 175 18.07 -6.51 -12.23
N ASP A 176 17.73 -7.22 -13.30
CA ASP A 176 16.43 -7.09 -13.95
C ASP A 176 15.30 -7.74 -13.13
N GLU A 177 15.58 -8.83 -12.42
CA GLU A 177 14.65 -9.40 -11.43
C GLU A 177 14.42 -8.43 -10.28
N ILE A 178 15.47 -7.72 -9.84
CA ILE A 178 15.34 -6.70 -8.80
C ILE A 178 14.44 -5.59 -9.30
N PHE A 179 14.67 -5.08 -10.52
CA PHE A 179 13.87 -4.01 -11.10
C PHE A 179 12.38 -4.37 -11.16
N ASN A 180 12.04 -5.57 -11.65
CA ASN A 180 10.65 -6.04 -11.70
C ASN A 180 9.97 -6.04 -10.33
N ARG A 181 10.72 -6.31 -9.25
CA ARG A 181 10.20 -6.32 -7.87
C ARG A 181 10.02 -4.93 -7.28
N VAL A 182 10.78 -3.93 -7.73
CA VAL A 182 10.82 -2.59 -7.12
C VAL A 182 10.28 -1.47 -7.99
N ALA A 183 10.05 -1.69 -9.29
CA ALA A 183 9.60 -0.66 -10.23
C ALA A 183 8.30 0.05 -9.78
N LYS A 184 7.38 -0.70 -9.17
CA LYS A 184 6.12 -0.16 -8.59
C LYS A 184 6.30 0.82 -7.43
N TYR A 185 7.52 0.98 -6.91
CA TYR A 185 7.83 1.83 -5.77
C TYR A 185 8.70 3.03 -6.15
N GLN A 186 8.47 3.60 -7.34
CA GLN A 186 9.22 4.75 -7.87
C GLN A 186 10.72 4.49 -8.01
N PHE A 187 11.09 3.24 -8.32
CA PHE A 187 12.46 2.89 -8.69
C PHE A 187 12.66 3.08 -10.19
N ILE A 188 13.79 3.68 -10.56
CA ILE A 188 14.14 3.98 -11.95
C ILE A 188 15.38 3.20 -12.34
N ARG A 189 15.31 2.53 -13.49
CA ARG A 189 16.47 1.92 -14.13
C ARG A 189 17.26 2.99 -14.89
N ILE A 190 18.30 3.55 -14.28
CA ILE A 190 19.10 4.62 -14.93
C ILE A 190 20.27 4.09 -15.78
N HIS A 191 20.73 2.86 -15.52
CA HIS A 191 21.88 2.26 -16.18
C HIS A 191 21.74 0.75 -16.21
N ARG A 192 22.56 0.03 -17.01
CA ARG A 192 22.60 -1.45 -16.98
C ARG A 192 23.00 -2.01 -15.61
N SER A 193 23.69 -1.21 -14.81
CA SER A 193 24.13 -1.62 -13.47
C SER A 193 23.34 -0.98 -12.34
N TYR A 194 22.58 0.09 -12.57
CA TYR A 194 21.97 0.87 -11.48
C TYR A 194 20.45 0.91 -11.55
N ILE A 195 19.83 0.75 -10.39
CA ILE A 195 18.42 1.07 -10.14
C ILE A 195 18.40 2.03 -8.96
N ILE A 196 17.78 3.19 -9.11
CA ILE A 196 17.71 4.21 -8.05
C ILE A 196 16.30 4.32 -7.52
N ASN A 197 16.15 4.67 -6.24
CA ASN A 197 14.88 5.11 -5.67
C ASN A 197 14.73 6.61 -5.90
N TYR A 198 13.68 7.04 -6.61
CA TYR A 198 13.46 8.45 -6.92
C TYR A 198 13.34 9.33 -5.67
N ILE A 199 12.72 8.83 -4.60
CA ILE A 199 12.56 9.55 -3.31
C ILE A 199 13.91 9.94 -2.71
N HIS A 200 14.96 9.16 -3.00
CA HIS A 200 16.31 9.40 -2.49
C HIS A 200 17.19 10.20 -3.44
N VAL A 201 16.67 10.70 -4.57
CA VAL A 201 17.44 11.55 -5.47
C VAL A 201 17.57 12.94 -4.89
N SER A 202 18.81 13.41 -4.76
CA SER A 202 19.10 14.79 -4.35
C SER A 202 19.18 15.74 -5.54
N ARG A 203 19.73 15.29 -6.68
CA ARG A 203 19.85 16.11 -7.88
C ARG A 203 19.94 15.27 -9.15
N PHE A 204 19.15 15.62 -10.16
CA PHE A 204 19.33 15.13 -11.53
C PHE A 204 20.27 16.04 -12.33
N LYS A 205 21.22 15.46 -13.06
CA LYS A 205 22.02 16.12 -14.11
C LYS A 205 21.75 15.45 -15.45
N TYR A 206 22.43 15.89 -16.51
CA TYR A 206 22.23 15.34 -17.86
C TYR A 206 22.71 13.89 -18.00
N GLU A 207 23.87 13.57 -17.42
CA GLU A 207 24.52 12.26 -17.59
C GLU A 207 24.63 11.45 -16.30
N GLU A 208 24.20 12.01 -15.17
CA GLU A 208 24.34 11.42 -13.85
C GLU A 208 23.24 11.86 -12.89
N VAL A 209 23.08 11.11 -11.81
CA VAL A 209 22.15 11.37 -10.71
C VAL A 209 22.94 11.39 -9.41
N ILE A 210 22.69 12.40 -8.58
CA ILE A 210 23.24 12.51 -7.22
C ILE A 210 22.18 12.00 -6.24
N MET A 211 22.54 10.98 -5.47
CA MET A 211 21.68 10.40 -4.44
C MET A 211 21.86 11.11 -3.09
N SER A 212 20.90 10.93 -2.18
CA SER A 212 20.96 11.43 -0.79
C SER A 212 22.13 10.86 0.02
N SER A 213 22.73 9.74 -0.41
CA SER A 213 24.00 9.22 0.10
C SER A 213 25.23 9.98 -0.39
N SER A 214 25.07 11.06 -1.16
CA SER A 214 26.12 11.76 -1.92
C SER A 214 26.76 10.94 -3.05
N SER A 215 26.26 9.73 -3.33
CA SER A 215 26.73 8.90 -4.45
C SER A 215 26.35 9.53 -5.79
N CYS A 216 27.31 9.61 -6.71
CA CYS A 216 27.10 10.09 -8.07
C CYS A 216 27.03 8.90 -9.03
N LEU A 217 25.86 8.66 -9.64
CA LEU A 217 25.58 7.47 -10.44
C LEU A 217 25.34 7.83 -11.91
N PRO A 218 26.03 7.19 -12.87
CA PRO A 218 25.89 7.54 -14.29
C PRO A 218 24.55 7.05 -14.85
N ILE A 219 23.99 7.83 -15.78
CA ILE A 219 22.83 7.48 -16.58
C ILE A 219 23.31 6.90 -17.91
N GLY A 220 22.89 5.68 -18.22
CA GLY A 220 23.19 5.03 -19.49
C GLY A 220 22.60 5.82 -20.66
N GLN A 221 23.40 6.03 -21.71
CA GLN A 221 23.01 6.85 -22.87
C GLN A 221 21.65 6.43 -23.45
N SER A 222 21.43 5.13 -23.64
CA SER A 222 20.18 4.59 -24.19
C SER A 222 18.95 4.81 -23.30
N ARG A 223 19.15 5.14 -22.02
CA ARG A 223 18.07 5.31 -21.02
C ARG A 223 17.77 6.76 -20.70
N ARG A 224 18.57 7.72 -21.18
CA ARG A 224 18.40 9.16 -20.84
C ARG A 224 17.00 9.67 -21.16
N SER A 225 16.44 9.30 -22.31
CA SER A 225 15.08 9.71 -22.72
C SER A 225 14.01 9.15 -21.78
N GLU A 226 14.10 7.86 -21.43
CA GLU A 226 13.18 7.20 -20.50
C GLU A 226 13.25 7.79 -19.09
N VAL A 227 14.47 7.98 -18.57
CA VAL A 227 14.70 8.56 -17.25
C VAL A 227 14.13 9.97 -17.14
N ARG A 228 14.25 10.79 -18.21
CA ARG A 228 13.66 12.13 -18.25
C ARG A 228 12.13 12.12 -18.21
N LYS A 229 11.51 11.20 -18.95
CA LYS A 229 10.04 11.05 -18.90
C LYS A 229 9.57 10.65 -17.50
N LEU A 230 10.26 9.70 -16.87
CA LEU A 230 9.94 9.26 -15.50
C LEU A 230 10.17 10.37 -14.47
N GLN A 231 11.22 11.17 -14.63
CA GLN A 231 11.47 12.32 -13.77
C GLN A 231 10.28 13.30 -13.80
N ILE A 232 9.83 13.71 -15.00
CA ILE A 232 8.71 14.65 -15.15
C ILE A 232 7.44 14.07 -14.51
N ALA A 233 7.14 12.80 -14.81
CA ALA A 233 5.96 12.13 -14.23
C ALA A 233 5.97 12.11 -12.70
N PHE A 234 7.14 11.93 -12.07
CA PHE A 234 7.24 11.94 -10.60
C PHE A 234 7.27 13.34 -9.98
N GLU A 235 7.65 14.38 -10.74
CA GLU A 235 7.56 15.78 -10.30
C GLU A 235 6.11 16.30 -10.37
N ASP A 236 5.31 15.81 -11.31
CA ASP A 236 3.90 16.20 -11.48
C ASP A 236 2.95 15.49 -10.48
N GLU A 237 3.38 14.41 -9.82
CA GLU A 237 2.61 13.64 -8.82
C GLU A 237 2.74 14.18 -7.37
N GLY A 238 3.60 15.17 -7.13
CA GLY A 238 3.91 15.74 -5.81
C GLY A 238 3.27 17.09 -5.54
#